data_AF-A0A162JCH2-F1
#
_entry.id   AF-A0A162JCH2-F1
#
_cell.length_a   1.000
_cell.length_b   1.000
_cell.length_c   1.000
_cell.angle_alpha   90.00
_cell.angle_beta   90.00
_cell.angle_gamma   90.00
#
_symmetry.space_group_name_H-M   'P 1'
#
loop_
_entity.id
_entity.type
_entity.pdbx_description
1 polymer ?
#
loop_
_entity_poly.entity_id
_entity_poly.type
_entity_poly.pdbx_seq_one_letter_code
_entity_poly.pdbx_strand_id
1 'polypeptide(L)'
;MNVLEDIKIKILSVPFTSFTLPSLEISLLTGYLKQKGFNVEACYPAYLYADFLGWEDYKYIRDNDYGQKIFSSLLFENRIEFMNEMVEKNRINNLRDKSEKFVLLYISNLSIDKKSIVIFHIYNKQLLASLYFAKEIKRIIGCKVWFTGFHCEGKLGDNLKEIFPFIDETMGINIEEKVISKLTNKDIEISKNLNFLPTPDYTDFYKLYLKIKDNIPAFKKNNVGYQVEYSRGCKWNKCSFCTLNCHSDTFREREIQLMLKDYETIADKYKTTLIYPEHFVMANQWEKWLLNISEFHKYSSNTINLNFKVKDLLCEDSFKVIKKARANILIGTESFSEKYLARLNKGQRVIENIQVLKFAKRWKVPCFHNLMYGLPYENEEMYMESESNIEYIYHLQPPFDIEKFRLTYGSDIYNNFGEYNIDRIYMKIENQCMFPEFIKEKYIPFFYDFDVKNKSMIDERRWVNLVEKWRNSYYKNERNSIPVVEQNLIKSNMGKVFQIIDRRYETQIVYNMSKIEWEVYLYIDNIRTKEEIESMFKFDGVHKIIENFHKNKLVFIEDDLIVALAI
;
A
#
# COMPACT_ATOMS: atom_id res chain seq x y z
N MET A 1 -30.35 10.35 31.99
CA MET A 1 -30.34 11.13 30.73
C MET A 1 -28.89 11.37 30.36
N ASN A 2 -28.36 10.60 29.41
CA ASN A 2 -26.95 10.68 29.03
C ASN A 2 -26.73 11.95 28.20
N VAL A 3 -25.92 12.89 28.72
CA VAL A 3 -25.51 14.15 28.07
C VAL A 3 -24.88 13.95 26.67
N LEU A 4 -24.52 12.70 26.33
CA LEU A 4 -23.88 12.32 25.08
C LEU A 4 -24.85 12.13 23.89
N GLU A 5 -26.16 11.92 24.13
CA GLU A 5 -27.14 11.68 23.05
C GLU A 5 -27.42 12.94 22.20
N ASP A 6 -27.13 14.15 22.72
CA ASP A 6 -27.40 15.42 22.04
C ASP A 6 -26.23 15.97 21.20
N ILE A 7 -25.05 15.32 21.23
CA ILE A 7 -23.87 15.81 20.49
C ILE A 7 -23.96 15.35 19.02
N LYS A 8 -24.02 16.32 18.09
CA LYS A 8 -23.91 16.05 16.65
C LYS A 8 -22.44 15.87 16.27
N ILE A 9 -22.14 14.75 15.63
CA ILE A 9 -20.79 14.44 15.12
C ILE A 9 -20.85 14.45 13.59
N LYS A 10 -19.98 15.24 12.95
CA LYS A 10 -19.79 15.23 11.49
C LYS A 10 -18.39 14.75 11.16
N ILE A 11 -18.27 13.71 10.35
CA ILE A 11 -16.97 13.22 9.87
C ILE A 11 -16.80 13.68 8.43
N LEU A 12 -15.84 14.57 8.17
CA LEU A 12 -15.67 15.24 6.88
C LEU A 12 -14.55 14.61 6.05
N SER A 13 -14.88 14.24 4.82
CA SER A 13 -13.93 13.97 3.73
C SER A 13 -13.81 15.21 2.83
N VAL A 14 -12.78 16.02 3.08
CA VAL A 14 -12.50 17.24 2.30
C VAL A 14 -11.65 16.95 1.06
N PRO A 15 -11.58 17.86 0.07
CA PRO A 15 -10.67 17.71 -1.07
C PRO A 15 -9.21 17.50 -0.61
N PHE A 16 -8.41 16.66 -1.26
CA PHE A 16 -8.70 15.85 -2.44
C PHE A 16 -8.81 14.36 -2.06
N THR A 17 -9.76 13.64 -2.65
CA THR A 17 -10.01 12.23 -2.32
C THR A 17 -10.27 11.41 -3.57
N SER A 18 -10.26 10.07 -3.43
CA SER A 18 -10.59 9.14 -4.49
C SER A 18 -12.09 9.16 -4.81
N PHE A 19 -12.42 9.08 -6.11
CA PHE A 19 -13.79 8.96 -6.60
C PHE A 19 -14.22 7.50 -6.81
N THR A 20 -13.28 6.56 -6.84
CA THR A 20 -13.60 5.14 -7.07
C THR A 20 -13.52 4.33 -5.79
N LEU A 21 -13.02 4.91 -4.70
CA LEU A 21 -12.77 4.23 -3.44
C LEU A 21 -13.02 5.18 -2.25
N PRO A 22 -14.27 5.29 -1.75
CA PRO A 22 -14.58 6.02 -0.52
C PRO A 22 -13.80 5.46 0.68
N SER A 23 -13.40 6.35 1.61
CA SER A 23 -12.58 5.97 2.77
C SER A 23 -13.27 4.93 3.66
N LEU A 24 -12.54 3.83 3.88
CA LEU A 24 -12.90 2.79 4.83
C LEU A 24 -12.97 3.32 6.26
N GLU A 25 -11.99 4.11 6.69
CA GLU A 25 -11.86 4.63 8.05
C GLU A 25 -13.04 5.52 8.43
N ILE A 26 -13.50 6.38 7.51
CA ILE A 26 -14.70 7.20 7.73
C ILE A 26 -15.93 6.29 7.91
N SER A 27 -16.08 5.28 7.05
CA SER A 27 -17.24 4.38 7.10
C SER A 27 -17.25 3.47 8.34
N LEU A 28 -16.08 2.99 8.79
CA LEU A 28 -15.91 2.21 10.01
C LEU A 28 -16.21 3.06 11.24
N LEU A 29 -15.61 4.25 11.34
CA LEU A 29 -15.85 5.15 12.46
C LEU A 29 -17.32 5.56 12.54
N THR A 30 -17.95 5.86 11.39
CA THR A 30 -19.38 6.16 11.32
C THR A 30 -20.23 5.00 11.81
N GLY A 31 -20.00 3.79 11.30
CA GLY A 31 -20.73 2.59 11.71
C GLY A 31 -20.56 2.31 13.20
N TYR A 32 -19.33 2.41 13.71
CA TYR A 32 -19.00 2.14 15.11
C TYR A 32 -19.65 3.15 16.06
N LEU A 33 -19.59 4.46 15.74
CA LEU A 33 -20.23 5.49 16.55
C LEU A 33 -21.77 5.35 16.55
N LYS A 34 -22.39 5.01 15.41
CA LYS A 34 -23.83 4.70 15.34
C LYS A 34 -24.19 3.50 16.20
N GLN A 35 -23.40 2.43 16.16
CA GLN A 35 -23.59 1.24 17.00
C GLN A 35 -23.51 1.58 18.50
N LYS A 36 -22.72 2.59 18.88
CA LYS A 36 -22.62 3.11 20.26
C LYS A 36 -23.70 4.14 20.62
N GLY A 37 -24.63 4.44 19.71
CA GLY A 37 -25.77 5.34 19.94
C GLY A 37 -25.49 6.83 19.70
N PHE A 38 -24.36 7.19 19.09
CA PHE A 38 -24.07 8.59 18.78
C PHE A 38 -24.77 9.08 17.51
N ASN A 39 -25.17 10.35 17.51
CA ASN A 39 -25.68 11.04 16.33
C ASN A 39 -24.52 11.46 15.42
N VAL A 40 -24.16 10.58 14.47
CA VAL A 40 -23.05 10.80 13.53
C VAL A 40 -23.49 10.75 12.07
N GLU A 41 -22.93 11.65 11.26
CA GLU A 41 -23.09 11.68 9.81
C GLU A 41 -21.72 11.79 9.14
N ALA A 42 -21.48 10.97 8.10
CA ALA A 42 -20.32 11.14 7.23
C ALA A 42 -20.64 12.12 6.11
N CYS A 43 -19.86 13.19 6.01
CA CYS A 43 -20.06 14.23 5.02
C CYS A 43 -18.89 14.28 4.04
N TYR A 44 -19.17 14.43 2.74
CA TYR A 44 -18.15 14.36 1.69
C TYR A 44 -18.10 15.65 0.84
N PRO A 45 -17.70 16.80 1.44
CA PRO A 45 -17.54 18.04 0.69
C PRO A 45 -16.55 17.91 -0.48
N ALA A 46 -15.65 16.93 -0.47
CA ALA A 46 -14.74 16.68 -1.59
C ALA A 46 -15.46 16.50 -2.95
N TYR A 47 -16.57 15.76 -2.97
CA TYR A 47 -17.30 15.50 -4.21
C TYR A 47 -18.21 16.66 -4.61
N LEU A 48 -18.79 17.35 -3.62
CA LEU A 48 -19.56 18.58 -3.83
C LEU A 48 -18.68 19.71 -4.36
N TYR A 49 -17.42 19.77 -3.92
CA TYR A 49 -16.45 20.73 -4.42
C TYR A 49 -16.12 20.49 -5.89
N ALA A 50 -15.97 19.23 -6.30
CA ALA A 50 -15.76 18.87 -7.70
C ALA A 50 -16.97 19.22 -8.59
N ASP A 51 -18.18 18.98 -8.09
CA ASP A 51 -19.43 19.39 -8.76
C ASP A 51 -19.52 20.92 -8.87
N PHE A 52 -19.20 21.65 -7.79
CA PHE A 52 -19.25 23.11 -7.72
C PHE A 52 -18.24 23.81 -8.65
N LEU A 53 -17.02 23.31 -8.72
CA LEU A 53 -16.00 23.86 -9.62
C LEU A 53 -16.25 23.51 -11.09
N GLY A 54 -16.88 22.36 -11.33
CA GLY A 54 -16.90 21.69 -12.63
C GLY A 54 -15.69 20.76 -12.80
N TRP A 55 -15.90 19.66 -13.50
CA TRP A 55 -14.94 18.55 -13.57
C TRP A 55 -13.56 18.94 -14.12
N GLU A 56 -13.50 19.75 -15.19
CA GLU A 56 -12.24 20.12 -15.83
C GLU A 56 -11.36 20.99 -14.93
N ASP A 57 -11.97 21.95 -14.22
CA ASP A 57 -11.27 22.80 -13.26
C ASP A 57 -10.82 22.01 -12.03
N TYR A 58 -11.69 21.14 -11.50
CA TYR A 58 -11.34 20.26 -10.38
C TYR A 58 -10.19 19.32 -10.75
N LYS A 59 -10.25 18.67 -11.92
CA LYS A 59 -9.21 17.77 -12.42
C LYS A 59 -7.89 18.53 -12.57
N TYR A 60 -7.91 19.73 -13.13
CA TYR A 60 -6.72 20.55 -13.34
C TYR A 60 -5.98 20.85 -12.02
N ILE A 61 -6.69 21.24 -10.96
CA ILE A 61 -6.07 21.54 -9.65
C ILE A 61 -5.75 20.30 -8.81
N ARG A 62 -6.39 19.17 -9.10
CA ARG A 62 -6.09 17.89 -8.44
C ARG A 62 -4.80 17.28 -9.00
N ASP A 63 -4.65 17.33 -10.33
CA ASP A 63 -3.58 16.64 -11.05
C ASP A 63 -2.27 17.44 -11.09
N ASN A 64 -2.34 18.76 -10.97
CA ASN A 64 -1.18 19.65 -10.77
C ASN A 64 -1.30 20.22 -9.36
N ASP A 65 -0.27 20.20 -8.52
CA ASP A 65 -0.35 20.48 -7.06
C ASP A 65 -0.92 21.87 -6.64
N TYR A 66 -1.42 22.67 -7.58
CA TYR A 66 -2.23 23.86 -7.38
C TYR A 66 -3.38 23.71 -6.39
N GLY A 67 -4.02 22.55 -6.29
CA GLY A 67 -5.05 22.32 -5.30
C GLY A 67 -4.55 22.54 -3.87
N GLN A 68 -3.37 22.00 -3.53
CA GLN A 68 -2.73 22.25 -2.24
C GLN A 68 -2.33 23.72 -2.09
N LYS A 69 -1.75 24.32 -3.15
CA LYS A 69 -1.35 25.74 -3.14
C LYS A 69 -2.52 26.68 -2.91
N ILE A 70 -3.69 26.39 -3.48
CA ILE A 70 -4.92 27.15 -3.27
C ILE A 70 -5.31 27.11 -1.80
N PHE A 71 -5.42 25.92 -1.20
CA PHE A 71 -5.80 25.82 0.22
C PHE A 71 -4.73 26.39 1.16
N SER A 72 -3.44 26.28 0.83
CA SER A 72 -2.36 26.99 1.54
C SER A 72 -2.57 28.51 1.50
N SER A 73 -2.85 29.07 0.31
CA SER A 73 -3.09 30.50 0.11
C SER A 73 -4.31 31.05 0.84
N LEU A 74 -5.29 30.19 1.09
CA LEU A 74 -6.49 30.52 1.87
C LEU A 74 -6.21 30.42 3.37
N LEU A 75 -5.47 29.40 3.80
CA LEU A 75 -5.12 29.18 5.21
C LEU A 75 -4.24 30.30 5.76
N PHE A 76 -3.19 30.68 5.02
CA PHE A 76 -2.16 31.64 5.45
C PHE A 76 -2.32 33.05 4.85
N GLU A 77 -3.35 33.27 4.04
CA GLU A 77 -3.64 34.57 3.40
C GLU A 77 -2.47 35.12 2.57
N ASN A 78 -1.62 34.22 2.05
CA ASN A 78 -0.46 34.53 1.20
C ASN A 78 -0.79 34.42 -0.29
N ARG A 79 0.08 35.00 -1.13
CA ARG A 79 -0.01 34.88 -2.59
C ARG A 79 0.48 33.51 -3.03
N ILE A 80 -0.16 32.96 -4.06
CA ILE A 80 0.33 31.76 -4.74
C ILE A 80 1.52 32.16 -5.62
N GLU A 81 2.64 31.45 -5.49
CA GLU A 81 3.79 31.60 -6.37
C GLU A 81 3.56 30.83 -7.68
N PHE A 82 3.79 31.50 -8.81
CA PHE A 82 3.57 30.97 -10.15
C PHE A 82 4.90 30.78 -10.88
N MET A 83 5.06 29.64 -11.55
CA MET A 83 6.29 29.35 -12.30
C MET A 83 6.30 29.96 -13.70
N ASN A 84 5.16 30.10 -14.40
CA ASN A 84 5.05 30.78 -15.70
C ASN A 84 3.59 31.18 -16.04
N GLU A 85 3.45 32.10 -17.03
CA GLU A 85 2.24 32.60 -17.72
C GLU A 85 1.13 33.34 -16.93
N MET A 86 0.73 34.52 -17.45
CA MET A 86 -0.32 35.38 -16.89
C MET A 86 -1.73 34.74 -16.96
N VAL A 87 -1.98 33.88 -17.94
CA VAL A 87 -3.27 33.19 -18.13
C VAL A 87 -3.49 32.14 -17.03
N GLU A 88 -2.45 31.36 -16.71
CA GLU A 88 -2.47 30.37 -15.64
C GLU A 88 -2.75 31.05 -14.29
N LYS A 89 -2.08 32.18 -14.04
CA LYS A 89 -2.31 33.01 -12.85
C LYS A 89 -3.77 33.44 -12.69
N ASN A 90 -4.41 33.94 -13.76
CA ASN A 90 -5.81 34.38 -13.69
C ASN A 90 -6.77 33.22 -13.40
N ARG A 91 -6.55 32.06 -14.04
CA ARG A 91 -7.36 30.86 -13.80
C ARG A 91 -7.25 30.40 -12.34
N ILE A 92 -6.03 30.33 -11.81
CA ILE A 92 -5.79 29.88 -10.43
C ILE A 92 -6.36 30.86 -9.40
N ASN A 93 -6.23 32.17 -9.61
CA ASN A 93 -6.84 33.15 -8.70
C ASN A 93 -8.38 33.02 -8.68
N ASN A 94 -9.01 32.88 -9.84
CA ASN A 94 -10.46 32.62 -9.91
C ASN A 94 -10.85 31.31 -9.21
N LEU A 95 -10.03 30.26 -9.34
CA LEU A 95 -10.25 28.98 -8.66
C LEU A 95 -10.05 29.10 -7.14
N ARG A 96 -9.11 29.92 -6.68
CA ARG A 96 -8.93 30.23 -5.27
C ARG A 96 -10.19 30.89 -4.70
N ASP A 97 -10.72 31.91 -5.36
CA ASP A 97 -11.93 32.63 -4.92
C ASP A 97 -13.17 31.73 -4.93
N LYS A 98 -13.32 30.90 -5.97
CA LYS A 98 -14.37 29.85 -6.02
C LYS A 98 -14.22 28.86 -4.86
N SER A 99 -12.99 28.50 -4.50
CA SER A 99 -12.73 27.56 -3.41
C SER A 99 -13.09 28.15 -2.06
N GLU A 100 -12.70 29.39 -1.78
CA GLU A 100 -13.13 30.12 -0.60
C GLU A 100 -14.66 30.20 -0.51
N LYS A 101 -15.30 30.62 -1.59
CA LYS A 101 -16.77 30.71 -1.68
C LYS A 101 -17.43 29.37 -1.39
N PHE A 102 -16.92 28.28 -1.96
CA PHE A 102 -17.43 26.94 -1.72
C PHE A 102 -17.34 26.56 -0.24
N VAL A 103 -16.17 26.75 0.38
CA VAL A 103 -15.94 26.38 1.79
C VAL A 103 -16.91 27.13 2.70
N LEU A 104 -17.02 28.45 2.54
CA LEU A 104 -17.89 29.29 3.35
C LEU A 104 -19.36 28.91 3.19
N LEU A 105 -19.81 28.67 1.93
CA LEU A 105 -21.17 28.25 1.63
C LEU A 105 -21.46 26.85 2.19
N TYR A 106 -20.50 25.94 2.13
CA TYR A 106 -20.66 24.60 2.68
C TYR A 106 -20.82 24.65 4.20
N ILE A 107 -19.95 25.38 4.88
CA ILE A 107 -19.98 25.54 6.34
C ILE A 107 -21.28 26.19 6.79
N SER A 108 -21.77 27.23 6.10
CA SER A 108 -23.03 27.90 6.47
C SER A 108 -24.26 27.01 6.35
N ASN A 109 -24.21 25.98 5.51
CA ASN A 109 -25.30 25.00 5.33
C ASN A 109 -25.09 23.71 6.13
N LEU A 110 -23.96 23.57 6.82
CA LEU A 110 -23.66 22.38 7.61
C LEU A 110 -24.51 22.40 8.89
N SER A 111 -25.31 21.36 9.11
CA SER A 111 -26.17 21.26 10.30
C SER A 111 -25.37 20.92 11.55
N ILE A 112 -24.69 21.92 12.09
CA ILE A 112 -23.89 21.86 13.32
C ILE A 112 -24.08 23.14 14.15
N ASP A 113 -23.71 23.05 15.41
CA ASP A 113 -23.78 24.12 16.41
C ASP A 113 -22.53 24.07 17.30
N LYS A 114 -22.42 24.99 18.27
CA LYS A 114 -21.26 25.10 19.17
C LYS A 114 -20.98 23.83 19.99
N LYS A 115 -21.99 22.97 20.21
CA LYS A 115 -21.84 21.70 20.96
C LYS A 115 -21.38 20.55 20.06
N SER A 116 -21.43 20.72 18.74
CA SER A 116 -21.07 19.69 17.76
C SER A 116 -19.57 19.38 17.78
N ILE A 117 -19.21 18.22 17.23
CA ILE A 117 -17.83 17.80 17.00
C ILE A 117 -17.66 17.53 15.51
N VAL A 118 -16.67 18.16 14.89
CA VAL A 118 -16.29 17.94 13.49
C VAL A 118 -14.98 17.17 13.46
N ILE A 119 -14.99 16.01 12.84
CA ILE A 119 -13.83 15.12 12.72
C ILE A 119 -13.35 15.13 11.27
N PHE A 120 -12.08 15.49 11.04
CA PHE A 120 -11.42 15.37 9.75
C PHE A 120 -10.61 14.08 9.71
N HIS A 121 -10.77 13.27 8.67
CA HIS A 121 -9.89 12.13 8.41
C HIS A 121 -8.94 12.46 7.26
N ILE A 122 -7.65 12.44 7.55
CA ILE A 122 -6.59 12.88 6.63
C ILE A 122 -5.87 11.64 6.12
N TYR A 123 -6.10 11.32 4.84
CA TYR A 123 -5.43 10.22 4.16
C TYR A 123 -4.29 10.73 3.27
N ASN A 124 -4.56 11.37 2.14
CA ASN A 124 -3.48 11.88 1.28
C ASN A 124 -3.91 13.17 0.60
N LYS A 125 -3.02 14.17 0.53
CA LYS A 125 -3.32 15.48 -0.09
C LYS A 125 -4.60 16.15 0.49
N GLN A 126 -4.89 15.97 1.78
CA GLN A 126 -6.06 16.57 2.45
C GLN A 126 -5.71 17.53 3.59
N LEU A 127 -4.44 17.59 4.02
CA LEU A 127 -4.05 18.33 5.22
C LEU A 127 -4.39 19.83 5.12
N LEU A 128 -3.96 20.52 4.06
CA LEU A 128 -4.18 21.96 3.92
C LEU A 128 -5.67 22.33 3.78
N ALA A 129 -6.42 21.55 3.01
CA ALA A 129 -7.86 21.73 2.93
C ALA A 129 -8.53 21.50 4.29
N SER A 130 -8.14 20.46 5.02
CA SER A 130 -8.67 20.16 6.37
C SER A 130 -8.39 21.30 7.33
N LEU A 131 -7.16 21.84 7.33
CA LEU A 131 -6.78 22.98 8.16
C LEU A 131 -7.59 24.23 7.83
N TYR A 132 -7.83 24.52 6.55
CA TYR A 132 -8.64 25.67 6.15
C TYR A 132 -10.11 25.51 6.56
N PHE A 133 -10.73 24.35 6.29
CA PHE A 133 -12.09 24.07 6.75
C PHE A 133 -12.18 24.16 8.28
N ALA A 134 -11.20 23.63 9.01
CA ALA A 134 -11.14 23.68 10.46
C ALA A 134 -11.05 25.11 11.00
N LYS A 135 -10.16 25.95 10.44
CA LYS A 135 -10.04 27.38 10.77
C LYS A 135 -11.39 28.08 10.63
N GLU A 136 -12.05 27.87 9.49
CA GLU A 136 -13.32 28.54 9.19
C GLU A 136 -14.50 28.02 10.03
N ILE A 137 -14.57 26.71 10.30
CA ILE A 137 -15.58 26.15 11.22
C ILE A 137 -15.39 26.70 12.63
N LYS A 138 -14.15 26.75 13.13
CA LYS A 138 -13.84 27.32 14.44
C LYS A 138 -14.20 28.80 14.51
N ARG A 139 -13.93 29.55 13.44
CA ARG A 139 -14.22 30.99 13.34
C ARG A 139 -15.73 31.29 13.28
N ILE A 140 -16.48 30.56 12.47
CA ILE A 140 -17.90 30.83 12.20
C ILE A 140 -18.81 30.25 13.30
N ILE A 141 -18.49 29.05 13.79
CA ILE A 141 -19.40 28.25 14.63
C ILE A 141 -18.82 28.04 16.04
N GLY A 142 -17.49 27.91 16.16
CA GLY A 142 -16.81 27.75 17.44
C GLY A 142 -16.99 26.38 18.09
N CYS A 143 -17.34 25.35 17.30
CA CYS A 143 -17.48 23.98 17.78
C CYS A 143 -16.11 23.28 17.91
N LYS A 144 -16.12 22.02 18.37
CA LYS A 144 -14.88 21.23 18.51
C LYS A 144 -14.45 20.66 17.17
N VAL A 145 -13.15 20.67 16.88
CA VAL A 145 -12.53 20.16 15.67
C VAL A 145 -11.46 19.14 16.00
N TRP A 146 -11.64 17.91 15.53
CA TRP A 146 -10.74 16.78 15.76
C TRP A 146 -10.11 16.31 14.45
N PHE A 147 -8.85 15.93 14.49
CA PHE A 147 -8.09 15.48 13.34
C PHE A 147 -7.69 14.01 13.53
N THR A 148 -7.88 13.20 12.49
CA THR A 148 -7.55 11.78 12.50
C THR A 148 -6.78 11.36 11.25
N GLY A 149 -6.11 10.21 11.32
CA GLY A 149 -5.24 9.70 10.25
C GLY A 149 -3.77 9.82 10.60
N PHE A 150 -2.88 9.21 9.81
CA PHE A 150 -1.49 8.96 10.21
C PHE A 150 -0.67 10.21 10.57
N HIS A 151 -1.04 11.39 10.05
CA HIS A 151 -0.45 12.67 10.43
C HIS A 151 -0.76 13.12 11.87
N CYS A 152 -1.65 12.42 12.57
CA CYS A 152 -2.22 12.84 13.85
C CYS A 152 -1.73 11.99 15.04
N GLU A 153 -0.78 11.08 14.83
CA GLU A 153 -0.28 10.21 15.91
C GLU A 153 0.86 10.86 16.69
N GLY A 154 0.80 10.77 18.02
CA GLY A 154 1.85 11.22 18.93
C GLY A 154 2.37 12.62 18.63
N LYS A 155 3.69 12.76 18.50
CA LYS A 155 4.39 14.03 18.25
C LYS A 155 3.93 14.75 16.99
N LEU A 156 3.45 14.04 15.96
CA LEU A 156 2.93 14.67 14.73
C LEU A 156 1.62 15.41 15.02
N GLY A 157 0.72 14.75 15.77
CA GLY A 157 -0.53 15.36 16.21
C GLY A 157 -0.32 16.52 17.18
N ASP A 158 0.62 16.38 18.13
CA ASP A 158 0.95 17.45 19.07
C ASP A 158 1.53 18.67 18.35
N ASN A 159 2.41 18.47 17.37
CA ASN A 159 2.94 19.53 16.53
C ASN A 159 1.85 20.25 15.72
N LEU A 160 0.87 19.51 15.18
CA LEU A 160 -0.27 20.11 14.50
C LEU A 160 -1.10 21.01 15.43
N LYS A 161 -1.39 20.57 16.66
CA LYS A 161 -2.13 21.38 17.65
C LYS A 161 -1.35 22.62 18.09
N GLU A 162 -0.03 22.51 18.23
CA GLU A 162 0.83 23.64 18.58
C GLU A 162 0.80 24.73 17.50
N ILE A 163 0.92 24.32 16.23
CA ILE A 163 0.94 25.24 15.09
C ILE A 163 -0.46 25.79 14.79
N PHE A 164 -1.50 24.96 14.97
CA PHE A 164 -2.88 25.27 14.62
C PHE A 164 -3.80 25.11 15.84
N PRO A 165 -3.88 26.12 16.73
CA PRO A 165 -4.59 26.03 18.00
C PRO A 165 -6.12 25.92 17.88
N PHE A 166 -6.67 25.99 16.66
CA PHE A 166 -8.08 25.68 16.39
C PHE A 166 -8.36 24.16 16.36
N ILE A 167 -7.34 23.30 16.35
CA ILE A 167 -7.47 21.85 16.46
C ILE A 167 -7.56 21.48 17.95
N ASP A 168 -8.66 20.85 18.35
CA ASP A 168 -8.88 20.47 19.75
C ASP A 168 -8.26 19.10 20.08
N GLU A 169 -8.31 18.13 19.16
CA GLU A 169 -7.79 16.77 19.40
C GLU A 169 -7.20 16.16 18.13
N THR A 170 -6.21 15.26 18.30
CA THR A 170 -5.53 14.53 17.24
C THR A 170 -5.43 13.04 17.57
N MET A 171 -5.79 12.15 16.64
CA MET A 171 -5.75 10.69 16.85
C MET A 171 -5.33 9.96 15.56
N GLY A 172 -4.16 9.31 15.53
CA GLY A 172 -3.67 8.71 14.29
C GLY A 172 -3.96 7.22 14.11
N ILE A 173 -4.06 6.47 15.21
CA ILE A 173 -4.23 5.00 15.20
C ILE A 173 -5.36 4.56 16.13
N ASN A 174 -5.95 3.39 15.87
CA ASN A 174 -7.06 2.83 16.67
C ASN A 174 -8.17 3.86 16.88
N ILE A 175 -8.52 4.57 15.80
CA ILE A 175 -9.30 5.80 15.80
C ILE A 175 -10.66 5.57 16.47
N GLU A 176 -11.30 4.43 16.19
CA GLU A 176 -12.60 4.07 16.76
C GLU A 176 -12.56 4.04 18.29
N GLU A 177 -11.55 3.39 18.85
CA GLU A 177 -11.35 3.20 20.29
C GLU A 177 -10.96 4.52 20.96
N LYS A 178 -10.04 5.28 20.36
CA LYS A 178 -9.60 6.59 20.86
C LYS A 178 -10.72 7.63 20.83
N VAL A 179 -11.52 7.68 19.75
CA VAL A 179 -12.66 8.60 19.63
C VAL A 179 -13.71 8.29 20.68
N ILE A 180 -14.07 7.01 20.89
CA ILE A 180 -15.05 6.63 21.92
C ILE A 180 -14.55 6.95 23.33
N SER A 181 -13.29 6.63 23.64
CA SER A 181 -12.67 6.97 24.92
C SER A 181 -12.77 8.48 25.18
N LYS A 182 -12.44 9.30 24.17
CA LYS A 182 -12.52 10.76 24.29
C LYS A 182 -13.95 11.28 24.44
N LEU A 183 -14.89 10.75 23.66
CA LEU A 183 -16.31 11.16 23.74
C LEU A 183 -16.92 10.80 25.10
N THR A 184 -16.56 9.65 25.67
CA THR A 184 -17.12 9.14 26.92
C THR A 184 -16.33 9.55 28.16
N ASN A 185 -15.19 10.21 27.98
CA ASN A 185 -14.23 10.55 29.04
C ASN A 185 -13.83 9.33 29.89
N LYS A 186 -13.49 8.22 29.20
CA LYS A 186 -13.01 6.96 29.79
C LYS A 186 -11.62 6.64 29.30
N ASP A 187 -10.90 5.78 30.00
CA ASP A 187 -9.60 5.27 29.54
C ASP A 187 -9.73 4.54 28.19
N ILE A 188 -8.65 4.59 27.41
CA ILE A 188 -8.58 3.92 26.11
C ILE A 188 -8.43 2.42 26.35
N GLU A 189 -9.42 1.65 25.92
CA GLU A 189 -9.36 0.19 25.91
C GLU A 189 -9.11 -0.30 24.47
N ILE A 190 -7.94 -0.92 24.24
CA ILE A 190 -7.60 -1.52 22.95
C ILE A 190 -8.03 -2.99 22.94
N SER A 191 -9.00 -3.29 22.08
CA SER A 191 -9.57 -4.60 21.84
C SER A 191 -8.51 -5.55 21.27
N LYS A 192 -8.54 -6.81 21.73
CA LYS A 192 -7.58 -7.85 21.29
C LYS A 192 -7.74 -8.26 19.82
N ASN A 193 -8.92 -8.05 19.24
CA ASN A 193 -9.26 -8.38 17.86
C ASN A 193 -10.13 -7.27 17.26
N LEU A 194 -10.51 -7.41 15.99
CA LEU A 194 -11.33 -6.43 15.27
C LEU A 194 -12.82 -6.79 15.24
N ASN A 195 -13.28 -7.79 16.02
CA ASN A 195 -14.67 -8.26 15.98
C ASN A 195 -15.67 -7.24 16.52
N PHE A 196 -15.20 -6.24 17.27
CA PHE A 196 -16.03 -5.14 17.76
C PHE A 196 -16.47 -4.18 16.65
N LEU A 197 -15.79 -4.20 15.49
CA LEU A 197 -16.14 -3.35 14.35
C LEU A 197 -17.43 -3.85 13.67
N PRO A 198 -18.41 -2.97 13.46
CA PRO A 198 -19.57 -3.29 12.64
C PRO A 198 -19.19 -3.32 11.16
N THR A 199 -20.13 -3.74 10.31
CA THR A 199 -20.01 -3.53 8.87
C THR A 199 -19.78 -2.05 8.56
N PRO A 200 -18.78 -1.69 7.74
CA PRO A 200 -18.53 -0.29 7.36
C PRO A 200 -19.78 0.39 6.80
N ASP A 201 -20.13 1.56 7.33
CA ASP A 201 -21.35 2.29 6.94
C ASP A 201 -21.07 3.37 5.89
N TYR A 202 -21.22 2.98 4.62
CA TYR A 202 -21.10 3.88 3.46
C TYR A 202 -22.41 4.59 3.08
N THR A 203 -23.45 4.59 3.93
CA THR A 203 -24.79 5.07 3.56
C THR A 203 -24.79 6.53 3.08
N ASP A 204 -24.09 7.41 3.80
CA ASP A 204 -24.11 8.83 3.49
C ASP A 204 -23.34 9.12 2.19
N PHE A 205 -22.24 8.38 1.95
CA PHE A 205 -21.53 8.40 0.67
C PHE A 205 -22.43 7.92 -0.47
N TYR A 206 -23.09 6.77 -0.31
CA TYR A 206 -23.90 6.16 -1.35
C TYR A 206 -25.07 7.06 -1.76
N LYS A 207 -25.76 7.68 -0.78
CA LYS A 207 -26.81 8.67 -1.03
C LYS A 207 -26.29 9.86 -1.84
N LEU A 208 -25.12 10.39 -1.47
CA LEU A 208 -24.50 11.50 -2.20
C LEU A 208 -24.11 11.08 -3.62
N TYR A 209 -23.45 9.93 -3.77
CA TYR A 209 -23.05 9.37 -5.06
C TYR A 209 -24.24 9.27 -6.01
N LEU A 210 -25.37 8.70 -5.57
CA LEU A 210 -26.59 8.60 -6.39
C LEU A 210 -27.10 9.96 -6.87
N LYS A 211 -26.91 11.02 -6.07
CA LYS A 211 -27.36 12.39 -6.39
C LYS A 211 -26.49 13.08 -7.43
N ILE A 212 -25.17 12.84 -7.44
CA ILE A 212 -24.20 13.62 -8.23
C ILE A 212 -23.49 12.81 -9.33
N LYS A 213 -23.71 11.48 -9.41
CA LYS A 213 -23.00 10.61 -10.35
C LYS A 213 -23.12 11.03 -11.82
N ASP A 214 -24.23 11.66 -12.20
CA ASP A 214 -24.48 12.07 -13.59
C ASP A 214 -23.76 13.39 -13.94
N ASN A 215 -23.39 14.19 -12.94
CA ASN A 215 -22.64 15.43 -13.13
C ASN A 215 -21.13 15.21 -13.20
N ILE A 216 -20.63 14.16 -12.56
CA ILE A 216 -19.19 13.92 -12.38
C ILE A 216 -18.72 12.77 -13.28
N PRO A 217 -17.93 13.03 -14.34
CA PRO A 217 -17.44 12.00 -15.26
C PRO A 217 -16.75 10.80 -14.59
N ALA A 218 -16.03 11.01 -13.48
CA ALA A 218 -15.41 9.91 -12.75
C ALA A 218 -16.41 8.91 -12.15
N PHE A 219 -17.64 9.33 -11.84
CA PHE A 219 -18.69 8.47 -11.29
C PHE A 219 -19.54 7.77 -12.36
N LYS A 220 -19.56 8.28 -13.60
CA LYS A 220 -20.38 7.73 -14.70
C LYS A 220 -20.07 6.28 -15.06
N LYS A 221 -18.88 5.80 -14.70
CA LYS A 221 -18.45 4.42 -14.99
C LYS A 221 -19.03 3.38 -14.02
N ASN A 222 -19.83 3.79 -13.01
CA ASN A 222 -20.39 2.91 -11.98
C ASN A 222 -19.36 1.96 -11.35
N ASN A 223 -18.14 2.46 -11.14
CA ASN A 223 -16.96 1.70 -10.73
C ASN A 223 -16.54 2.01 -9.29
N VAL A 224 -17.50 2.34 -8.43
CA VAL A 224 -17.22 2.60 -7.01
C VAL A 224 -17.02 1.27 -6.28
N GLY A 225 -15.83 1.13 -5.70
CA GLY A 225 -15.43 0.04 -4.81
C GLY A 225 -15.72 0.36 -3.36
N TYR A 226 -16.17 -0.64 -2.60
CA TYR A 226 -16.36 -0.53 -1.15
C TYR A 226 -15.34 -1.41 -0.44
N GLN A 227 -14.80 -0.96 0.69
CA GLN A 227 -13.78 -1.71 1.40
C GLN A 227 -14.36 -2.38 2.65
N VAL A 228 -13.70 -3.46 3.08
CA VAL A 228 -13.94 -4.13 4.37
C VAL A 228 -12.60 -4.40 5.03
N GLU A 229 -12.50 -4.26 6.36
CA GLU A 229 -11.22 -4.43 7.05
C GLU A 229 -11.02 -5.87 7.53
N TYR A 230 -10.00 -6.54 6.99
CA TYR A 230 -9.71 -7.93 7.36
C TYR A 230 -8.75 -8.05 8.54
N SER A 231 -7.73 -7.20 8.55
CA SER A 231 -6.67 -7.20 9.56
C SER A 231 -6.05 -5.80 9.71
N ARG A 232 -5.47 -5.54 10.87
CA ARG A 232 -4.84 -4.26 11.23
C ARG A 232 -3.49 -4.52 11.89
N GLY A 233 -2.48 -3.74 11.52
CA GLY A 233 -1.11 -3.86 12.03
C GLY A 233 -0.26 -4.90 11.30
N CYS A 234 0.91 -5.24 11.86
CA CYS A 234 1.90 -6.12 11.21
C CYS A 234 2.49 -7.13 12.20
N LYS A 235 2.42 -8.44 11.88
CA LYS A 235 3.02 -9.50 12.71
C LYS A 235 4.56 -9.47 12.79
N TRP A 236 5.22 -8.83 11.82
CA TRP A 236 6.70 -8.79 11.77
C TRP A 236 7.25 -7.61 12.55
N ASN A 237 6.64 -6.43 12.36
CA ASN A 237 6.91 -5.17 13.06
C ASN A 237 8.40 -4.79 13.22
N LYS A 238 9.27 -5.17 12.27
CA LYS A 238 10.73 -5.02 12.39
C LYS A 238 11.43 -4.43 11.16
N CYS A 239 10.72 -4.26 10.03
CA CYS A 239 11.27 -3.58 8.85
C CYS A 239 11.80 -2.18 9.19
N SER A 240 13.00 -1.85 8.76
CA SER A 240 13.64 -0.59 9.17
C SER A 240 13.00 0.67 8.55
N PHE A 241 12.26 0.52 7.46
CA PHE A 241 11.64 1.61 6.70
C PHE A 241 10.12 1.75 6.90
N CYS A 242 9.46 0.75 7.48
CA CYS A 242 8.04 0.55 7.25
C CYS A 242 7.16 1.49 8.08
N THR A 243 6.30 2.22 7.39
CA THR A 243 5.26 3.08 7.96
C THR A 243 4.34 2.36 8.94
N LEU A 244 3.98 1.09 8.67
CA LEU A 244 3.10 0.30 9.56
C LEU A 244 3.69 0.09 10.95
N ASN A 245 5.02 0.02 11.06
CA ASN A 245 5.67 -0.16 12.35
C ASN A 245 5.55 1.06 13.24
N CYS A 246 5.34 2.24 12.64
CA CYS A 246 5.10 3.48 13.37
C CYS A 246 3.66 3.57 13.92
N HIS A 247 2.77 2.63 13.57
CA HIS A 247 1.32 2.80 13.75
C HIS A 247 0.63 1.73 14.59
N SER A 248 1.18 0.52 14.71
CA SER A 248 0.53 -0.51 15.52
C SER A 248 1.54 -1.47 16.10
N ASP A 249 1.56 -1.55 17.43
CA ASP A 249 2.41 -2.49 18.16
C ASP A 249 1.88 -3.94 18.11
N THR A 250 0.62 -4.11 17.70
CA THR A 250 -0.06 -5.41 17.68
C THR A 250 -0.68 -5.69 16.31
N PHE A 251 -0.75 -6.98 15.96
CA PHE A 251 -1.51 -7.47 14.83
C PHE A 251 -2.87 -7.96 15.31
N ARG A 252 -3.95 -7.41 14.75
CA ARG A 252 -5.33 -7.79 15.08
C ARG A 252 -6.04 -8.26 13.81
N GLU A 253 -6.78 -9.34 13.93
CA GLU A 253 -7.56 -9.90 12.83
C GLU A 253 -9.05 -9.96 13.20
N ARG A 254 -9.87 -10.10 12.17
CA ARG A 254 -11.32 -10.23 12.30
C ARG A 254 -11.77 -11.64 11.93
N GLU A 255 -12.82 -12.12 12.59
CA GLU A 255 -13.39 -13.42 12.29
C GLU A 255 -13.95 -13.49 10.86
N ILE A 256 -13.68 -14.61 10.19
CA ILE A 256 -14.10 -14.87 8.81
C ILE A 256 -15.61 -14.69 8.63
N GLN A 257 -16.43 -15.12 9.60
CA GLN A 257 -17.89 -15.03 9.49
C GLN A 257 -18.39 -13.57 9.49
N LEU A 258 -17.73 -12.69 10.26
CA LEU A 258 -18.05 -11.26 10.24
C LEU A 258 -17.65 -10.63 8.90
N MET A 259 -16.50 -11.05 8.34
CA MET A 259 -16.10 -10.61 7.00
C MET A 259 -17.11 -11.03 5.93
N LEU A 260 -17.54 -12.29 5.92
CA LEU A 260 -18.55 -12.76 4.94
C LEU A 260 -19.85 -11.98 5.07
N LYS A 261 -20.31 -11.72 6.31
CA LYS A 261 -21.48 -10.89 6.58
C LYS A 261 -21.34 -9.46 6.06
N ASP A 262 -20.16 -8.87 6.16
CA ASP A 262 -19.90 -7.53 5.61
C ASP A 262 -20.04 -7.51 4.09
N TYR A 263 -19.50 -8.50 3.39
CA TYR A 263 -19.65 -8.63 1.94
C TYR A 263 -21.12 -8.74 1.54
N GLU A 264 -21.90 -9.60 2.20
CA GLU A 264 -23.34 -9.74 1.96
C GLU A 264 -24.09 -8.44 2.22
N THR A 265 -23.81 -7.79 3.35
CA THR A 265 -24.48 -6.54 3.76
C THR A 265 -24.16 -5.39 2.80
N ILE A 266 -22.89 -5.21 2.41
CA ILE A 266 -22.47 -4.16 1.48
C ILE A 266 -23.07 -4.42 0.09
N ALA A 267 -23.05 -5.68 -0.37
CA ALA A 267 -23.59 -6.03 -1.67
C ALA A 267 -25.09 -5.78 -1.76
N ASP A 268 -25.85 -6.17 -0.73
CA ASP A 268 -27.29 -5.92 -0.69
C ASP A 268 -27.60 -4.43 -0.51
N LYS A 269 -26.95 -3.76 0.43
CA LYS A 269 -27.27 -2.36 0.78
C LYS A 269 -26.89 -1.36 -0.31
N TYR A 270 -25.75 -1.59 -0.99
CA TYR A 270 -25.20 -0.67 -1.99
C TYR A 270 -25.30 -1.20 -3.43
N LYS A 271 -25.89 -2.39 -3.61
CA LYS A 271 -26.18 -3.02 -4.91
C LYS A 271 -24.93 -3.13 -5.79
N THR A 272 -23.86 -3.71 -5.22
CA THR A 272 -22.54 -3.81 -5.85
C THR A 272 -21.86 -5.14 -5.57
N THR A 273 -20.96 -5.55 -6.46
CA THR A 273 -20.03 -6.67 -6.25
C THR A 273 -18.57 -6.21 -6.16
N LEU A 274 -18.34 -4.90 -6.29
CA LEU A 274 -17.02 -4.27 -6.16
C LEU A 274 -16.71 -4.05 -4.68
N ILE A 275 -16.34 -5.13 -4.00
CA ILE A 275 -15.98 -5.13 -2.58
C ILE A 275 -14.53 -5.59 -2.45
N TYR A 276 -13.73 -4.78 -1.77
CA TYR A 276 -12.28 -4.95 -1.64
C TYR A 276 -11.88 -5.22 -0.19
N PRO A 277 -11.12 -6.28 0.08
CA PRO A 277 -10.62 -6.55 1.41
C PRO A 277 -9.39 -5.67 1.66
N GLU A 278 -9.50 -4.73 2.59
CA GLU A 278 -8.37 -3.91 3.03
C GLU A 278 -7.50 -4.72 4.01
N HIS A 279 -6.25 -4.92 3.61
CA HIS A 279 -5.21 -5.58 4.40
C HIS A 279 -3.82 -5.23 3.86
N PHE A 280 -2.90 -4.91 4.78
CA PHE A 280 -1.47 -4.81 4.49
C PHE A 280 -0.72 -6.12 4.78
N VAL A 281 -1.23 -6.92 5.71
CA VAL A 281 -0.66 -8.20 6.13
C VAL A 281 -1.80 -9.20 6.29
N MET A 282 -1.67 -10.37 5.68
CA MET A 282 -2.72 -11.40 5.72
C MET A 282 -2.98 -11.93 7.13
N ALA A 283 -4.26 -12.16 7.42
CA ALA A 283 -4.70 -12.89 8.61
C ALA A 283 -4.25 -14.36 8.57
N ASN A 284 -4.26 -15.03 9.71
CA ASN A 284 -3.74 -16.40 9.83
C ASN A 284 -4.55 -17.42 9.02
N GLN A 285 -5.88 -17.26 8.95
CA GLN A 285 -6.78 -18.22 8.29
C GLN A 285 -7.18 -17.78 6.87
N TRP A 286 -6.24 -17.18 6.14
CA TRP A 286 -6.52 -16.57 4.86
C TRP A 286 -6.95 -17.57 3.79
N GLU A 287 -6.44 -18.81 3.79
CA GLU A 287 -6.84 -19.83 2.80
C GLU A 287 -8.33 -20.12 2.92
N LYS A 288 -8.80 -20.31 4.16
CA LYS A 288 -10.21 -20.58 4.46
C LYS A 288 -11.08 -19.40 4.06
N TRP A 289 -10.68 -18.18 4.41
CA TRP A 289 -11.42 -16.99 4.04
C TRP A 289 -11.50 -16.82 2.52
N LEU A 290 -10.36 -16.97 1.82
CA LEU A 290 -10.27 -16.82 0.37
C LEU A 290 -11.16 -17.82 -0.37
N LEU A 291 -11.19 -19.08 0.08
CA LEU A 291 -12.08 -20.09 -0.49
C LEU A 291 -13.56 -19.72 -0.31
N ASN A 292 -13.96 -19.23 0.87
CA ASN A 292 -15.35 -18.81 1.11
C ASN A 292 -15.74 -17.61 0.24
N ILE A 293 -14.87 -16.59 0.15
CA ILE A 293 -15.19 -15.39 -0.62
C ILE A 293 -15.10 -15.62 -2.14
N SER A 294 -14.34 -16.61 -2.58
CA SER A 294 -14.29 -16.98 -4.00
C SER A 294 -15.63 -17.47 -4.54
N GLU A 295 -16.48 -18.09 -3.70
CA GLU A 295 -17.84 -18.45 -4.10
C GLU A 295 -18.73 -17.20 -4.25
N PHE A 296 -18.54 -16.18 -3.41
CA PHE A 296 -19.22 -14.88 -3.54
C PHE A 296 -18.84 -14.18 -4.86
N HIS A 297 -17.56 -14.27 -5.24
CA HIS A 297 -17.04 -13.64 -6.46
C HIS A 297 -17.18 -14.48 -7.73
N LYS A 298 -17.66 -15.73 -7.63
CA LYS A 298 -17.66 -16.73 -8.72
C LYS A 298 -18.27 -16.24 -10.03
N TYR A 299 -19.30 -15.42 -9.94
CA TYR A 299 -20.02 -14.83 -11.07
C TYR A 299 -19.85 -13.30 -11.16
N SER A 300 -18.95 -12.73 -10.36
CA SER A 300 -18.60 -11.31 -10.42
C SER A 300 -17.48 -11.06 -11.42
N SER A 301 -17.45 -9.87 -12.01
CA SER A 301 -16.32 -9.40 -12.83
C SER A 301 -15.11 -8.95 -12.00
N ASN A 302 -15.21 -8.95 -10.67
CA ASN A 302 -14.15 -8.46 -9.80
C ASN A 302 -13.08 -9.54 -9.56
N THR A 303 -11.82 -9.14 -9.63
CA THR A 303 -10.70 -10.01 -9.23
C THR A 303 -10.26 -9.66 -7.82
N ILE A 304 -10.04 -10.68 -7.00
CA ILE A 304 -9.53 -10.51 -5.65
C ILE A 304 -8.03 -10.27 -5.74
N ASN A 305 -7.56 -9.10 -5.31
CA ASN A 305 -6.14 -8.77 -5.23
C ASN A 305 -5.72 -8.80 -3.76
N LEU A 306 -4.68 -9.58 -3.43
CA LEU A 306 -4.23 -9.80 -2.06
C LEU A 306 -2.76 -9.45 -1.88
N ASN A 307 -2.41 -8.88 -0.73
CA ASN A 307 -1.05 -8.51 -0.35
C ASN A 307 -0.46 -9.58 0.58
N PHE A 308 0.66 -10.19 0.21
CA PHE A 308 1.33 -11.20 1.02
C PHE A 308 2.77 -10.81 1.37
N LYS A 309 3.24 -11.29 2.51
CA LYS A 309 4.68 -11.43 2.74
C LYS A 309 5.16 -12.70 2.06
N VAL A 310 6.40 -12.69 1.58
CA VAL A 310 7.03 -13.86 0.94
C VAL A 310 7.02 -15.06 1.91
N LYS A 311 7.29 -14.84 3.19
CA LYS A 311 7.25 -15.86 4.24
C LYS A 311 5.89 -16.56 4.38
N ASP A 312 4.79 -15.87 4.07
CA ASP A 312 3.44 -16.44 4.17
C ASP A 312 3.12 -17.37 2.98
N LEU A 313 3.97 -17.42 1.95
CA LEU A 313 3.77 -18.15 0.70
C LEU A 313 4.87 -19.18 0.41
N LEU A 314 5.63 -19.62 1.42
CA LEU A 314 6.67 -20.63 1.22
C LEU A 314 6.13 -22.05 0.95
N CYS A 315 4.82 -22.27 1.14
CA CYS A 315 4.17 -23.54 0.84
C CYS A 315 3.54 -23.53 -0.55
N GLU A 316 3.85 -24.53 -1.39
CA GLU A 316 3.29 -24.64 -2.73
C GLU A 316 1.75 -24.84 -2.73
N ASP A 317 1.19 -25.49 -1.71
CA ASP A 317 -0.27 -25.70 -1.61
C ASP A 317 -1.06 -24.39 -1.50
N SER A 318 -0.46 -23.34 -0.95
CA SER A 318 -1.03 -21.99 -0.90
C SER A 318 -1.36 -21.48 -2.32
N PHE A 319 -0.53 -21.79 -3.32
CA PHE A 319 -0.76 -21.37 -4.70
C PHE A 319 -1.89 -22.14 -5.38
N LYS A 320 -2.12 -23.40 -4.99
CA LYS A 320 -3.30 -24.17 -5.44
C LYS A 320 -4.59 -23.51 -4.95
N VAL A 321 -4.60 -23.06 -3.69
CA VAL A 321 -5.74 -22.32 -3.11
C VAL A 321 -5.98 -21.01 -3.84
N ILE A 322 -4.93 -20.20 -4.02
CA ILE A 322 -5.03 -18.90 -4.73
C ILE A 322 -5.53 -19.11 -6.17
N LYS A 323 -4.99 -20.13 -6.87
CA LYS A 323 -5.41 -20.47 -8.23
C LYS A 323 -6.88 -20.87 -8.29
N LYS A 324 -7.33 -21.72 -7.36
CA LYS A 324 -8.73 -22.14 -7.26
C LYS A 324 -9.67 -20.94 -7.04
N ALA A 325 -9.25 -19.99 -6.21
CA ALA A 325 -9.98 -18.77 -5.92
C ALA A 325 -9.94 -17.71 -7.02
N ARG A 326 -9.12 -17.92 -8.07
CA ARG A 326 -8.89 -16.95 -9.17
C ARG A 326 -8.42 -15.58 -8.65
N ALA A 327 -7.60 -15.58 -7.59
CA ALA A 327 -7.06 -14.37 -7.01
C ALA A 327 -5.68 -14.01 -7.60
N ASN A 328 -5.35 -12.73 -7.51
CA ASN A 328 -4.03 -12.18 -7.80
C ASN A 328 -3.31 -11.88 -6.49
N ILE A 329 -1.98 -11.92 -6.51
CA ILE A 329 -1.17 -11.57 -5.35
C ILE A 329 -0.21 -10.43 -5.67
N LEU A 330 0.04 -9.57 -4.68
CA LEU A 330 1.14 -8.62 -4.62
C LEU A 330 2.07 -9.05 -3.46
N ILE A 331 3.36 -9.19 -3.73
CA ILE A 331 4.37 -9.50 -2.72
C ILE A 331 5.46 -8.43 -2.67
N GLY A 332 5.90 -8.08 -1.47
CA GLY A 332 7.04 -7.16 -1.30
C GLY A 332 8.36 -7.92 -1.36
N THR A 333 8.93 -8.13 -2.56
CA THR A 333 10.27 -8.72 -2.71
C THR A 333 11.38 -7.77 -2.26
N GLU A 334 11.20 -6.47 -2.46
CA GLU A 334 12.10 -5.34 -2.15
C GLU A 334 13.45 -5.37 -2.89
N SER A 335 14.16 -6.50 -2.90
CA SER A 335 15.47 -6.63 -3.53
C SER A 335 15.82 -8.10 -3.82
N PHE A 336 16.79 -8.31 -4.69
CA PHE A 336 17.46 -9.60 -4.92
C PHE A 336 18.91 -9.59 -4.40
N SER A 337 19.25 -8.66 -3.51
CA SER A 337 20.49 -8.63 -2.73
C SER A 337 20.23 -9.02 -1.28
N GLU A 338 21.00 -9.98 -0.78
CA GLU A 338 20.94 -10.46 0.60
C GLU A 338 21.32 -9.34 1.57
N LYS A 339 22.40 -8.62 1.25
CA LYS A 339 22.89 -7.48 2.05
C LYS A 339 21.84 -6.38 2.15
N TYR A 340 21.12 -6.15 1.06
CA TYR A 340 20.05 -5.17 1.00
C TYR A 340 18.85 -5.57 1.86
N LEU A 341 18.38 -6.82 1.73
CA LEU A 341 17.26 -7.35 2.53
C LEU A 341 17.59 -7.43 4.03
N ALA A 342 18.83 -7.78 4.37
CA ALA A 342 19.31 -7.82 5.74
C ALA A 342 19.26 -6.43 6.38
N ARG A 343 19.74 -5.38 5.68
CA ARG A 343 19.67 -3.99 6.16
C ARG A 343 18.25 -3.45 6.26
N LEU A 344 17.35 -3.88 5.39
CA LEU A 344 15.93 -3.56 5.49
C LEU A 344 15.25 -4.26 6.67
N ASN A 345 15.88 -5.30 7.21
CA ASN A 345 15.30 -6.21 8.19
C ASN A 345 13.90 -6.69 7.75
N LYS A 346 13.76 -7.07 6.47
CA LYS A 346 12.48 -7.49 5.89
C LYS A 346 12.03 -8.86 6.43
N GLY A 347 12.97 -9.65 6.94
CA GLY A 347 12.72 -10.97 7.51
C GLY A 347 12.53 -12.05 6.44
N GLN A 348 13.03 -11.86 5.22
CA GLN A 348 12.99 -12.82 4.12
C GLN A 348 14.34 -12.89 3.40
N ARG A 349 14.60 -14.02 2.74
CA ARG A 349 15.81 -14.29 1.96
C ARG A 349 15.57 -14.14 0.46
N VAL A 350 16.64 -14.03 -0.34
CA VAL A 350 16.53 -13.92 -1.81
C VAL A 350 15.97 -15.20 -2.41
N ILE A 351 16.42 -16.37 -1.94
CA ILE A 351 15.98 -17.69 -2.37
C ILE A 351 14.50 -17.93 -2.08
N GLU A 352 13.98 -17.32 -1.02
CA GLU A 352 12.57 -17.35 -0.67
C GLU A 352 11.74 -16.52 -1.65
N ASN A 353 12.22 -15.32 -2.02
CA ASN A 353 11.61 -14.53 -3.09
C ASN A 353 11.53 -15.34 -4.39
N ILE A 354 12.62 -16.02 -4.75
CA ILE A 354 12.72 -16.84 -5.97
C ILE A 354 11.74 -18.02 -5.91
N GLN A 355 11.66 -18.75 -4.79
CA GLN A 355 10.74 -19.88 -4.64
C GLN A 355 9.27 -19.44 -4.79
N VAL A 356 8.88 -18.33 -4.17
CA VAL A 356 7.51 -17.80 -4.27
C VAL A 356 7.17 -17.41 -5.72
N LEU A 357 8.07 -16.74 -6.43
CA LEU A 357 7.88 -16.41 -7.86
C LEU A 357 7.81 -17.67 -8.74
N LYS A 358 8.60 -18.69 -8.41
CA LYS A 358 8.59 -20.00 -9.08
C LYS A 358 7.24 -20.69 -8.91
N PHE A 359 6.70 -20.76 -7.70
CA PHE A 359 5.37 -21.33 -7.45
C PHE A 359 4.26 -20.55 -8.16
N ALA A 360 4.31 -19.21 -8.13
CA ALA A 360 3.35 -18.37 -8.84
C ALA A 360 3.32 -18.68 -10.34
N LYS A 361 4.50 -18.76 -10.96
CA LYS A 361 4.66 -19.10 -12.38
C LYS A 361 4.11 -20.49 -12.70
N ARG A 362 4.49 -21.50 -11.90
CA ARG A 362 4.06 -22.89 -12.07
C ARG A 362 2.54 -23.05 -12.03
N TRP A 363 1.89 -22.44 -11.03
CA TRP A 363 0.45 -22.55 -10.83
C TRP A 363 -0.36 -21.52 -11.63
N LYS A 364 0.31 -20.71 -12.46
CA LYS A 364 -0.31 -19.65 -13.27
C LYS A 364 -1.17 -18.73 -12.40
N VAL A 365 -0.62 -18.33 -11.26
CA VAL A 365 -1.17 -17.32 -10.35
C VAL A 365 -0.57 -15.97 -10.74
N PRO A 366 -1.38 -14.95 -11.09
CA PRO A 366 -0.86 -13.61 -11.35
C PRO A 366 -0.20 -13.06 -10.08
N CYS A 367 1.11 -12.84 -10.15
CA CYS A 367 1.92 -12.35 -9.05
C CYS A 367 2.58 -11.04 -9.45
N PHE A 368 2.23 -9.98 -8.75
CA PHE A 368 2.88 -8.68 -8.83
C PHE A 368 3.90 -8.60 -7.70
N HIS A 369 5.02 -7.94 -7.93
CA HIS A 369 5.99 -7.67 -6.88
C HIS A 369 6.78 -6.41 -7.20
N ASN A 370 7.29 -5.75 -6.16
CA ASN A 370 8.00 -4.48 -6.29
C ASN A 370 9.46 -4.64 -5.84
N LEU A 371 10.34 -3.90 -6.51
CA LEU A 371 11.70 -3.63 -6.03
C LEU A 371 11.75 -2.23 -5.44
N MET A 372 12.59 -2.04 -4.43
CA MET A 372 12.83 -0.74 -3.81
C MET A 372 14.27 -0.32 -4.08
N TYR A 373 14.47 0.94 -4.47
CA TYR A 373 15.78 1.54 -4.71
C TYR A 373 15.90 2.92 -4.04
N GLY A 374 17.11 3.49 -4.01
CA GLY A 374 17.36 4.82 -3.47
C GLY A 374 17.45 4.88 -1.94
N LEU A 375 17.82 3.76 -1.31
CA LEU A 375 18.05 3.72 0.13
C LEU A 375 19.36 4.44 0.51
N PRO A 376 19.44 5.05 1.70
CA PRO A 376 20.56 5.92 2.06
C PRO A 376 21.90 5.18 2.16
N TYR A 377 21.88 3.87 2.40
CA TYR A 377 23.05 2.99 2.49
C TYR A 377 23.25 2.12 1.24
N GLU A 378 22.43 2.32 0.21
CA GLU A 378 22.59 1.60 -1.06
C GLU A 378 23.98 1.87 -1.66
N ASN A 379 24.58 0.82 -2.23
CA ASN A 379 25.93 0.88 -2.79
C ASN A 379 26.09 -0.07 -3.99
N GLU A 380 27.24 0.03 -4.65
CA GLU A 380 27.57 -0.72 -5.86
C GLU A 380 27.53 -2.24 -5.64
N GLU A 381 28.04 -2.72 -4.50
CA GLU A 381 28.08 -4.14 -4.18
C GLU A 381 26.67 -4.76 -4.11
N MET A 382 25.74 -4.07 -3.44
CA MET A 382 24.34 -4.52 -3.33
C MET A 382 23.62 -4.49 -4.69
N TYR A 383 23.89 -3.48 -5.52
CA TYR A 383 23.36 -3.43 -6.88
C TYR A 383 23.88 -4.59 -7.72
N MET A 384 25.20 -4.82 -7.72
CA MET A 384 25.83 -5.89 -8.51
C MET A 384 25.39 -7.28 -8.05
N GLU A 385 25.17 -7.48 -6.75
CA GLU A 385 24.58 -8.71 -6.19
C GLU A 385 23.16 -8.92 -6.72
N SER A 386 22.32 -7.88 -6.71
CA SER A 386 20.96 -7.95 -7.28
C SER A 386 20.98 -8.23 -8.77
N GLU A 387 21.84 -7.54 -9.53
CA GLU A 387 22.00 -7.73 -10.98
C GLU A 387 22.39 -9.17 -11.30
N SER A 388 23.38 -9.71 -10.58
CA SER A 388 23.86 -11.08 -10.74
C SER A 388 22.77 -12.12 -10.41
N ASN A 389 22.03 -11.91 -9.32
CA ASN A 389 20.96 -12.82 -8.90
C ASN A 389 19.75 -12.79 -9.84
N ILE A 390 19.40 -11.62 -10.39
CA ILE A 390 18.31 -11.47 -11.36
C ILE A 390 18.59 -12.27 -12.65
N GLU A 391 19.85 -12.45 -13.05
CA GLU A 391 20.17 -13.25 -14.23
C GLU A 391 19.76 -14.73 -14.13
N TYR A 392 19.60 -15.26 -12.91
CA TYR A 392 19.11 -16.63 -12.68
C TYR A 392 17.61 -16.76 -12.97
N ILE A 393 16.86 -15.66 -12.95
CA ILE A 393 15.40 -15.68 -12.86
C ILE A 393 14.69 -14.92 -13.97
N TYR A 394 15.36 -14.66 -15.10
CA TYR A 394 14.73 -14.05 -16.28
C TYR A 394 13.48 -14.78 -16.79
N HIS A 395 13.30 -16.07 -16.47
CA HIS A 395 12.11 -16.86 -16.80
C HIS A 395 10.95 -16.68 -15.81
N LEU A 396 11.20 -16.09 -14.64
CA LEU A 396 10.19 -15.75 -13.64
C LEU A 396 9.65 -14.34 -13.90
N GLN A 397 8.47 -14.08 -13.35
CA GLN A 397 7.75 -12.82 -13.53
C GLN A 397 8.65 -11.63 -13.11
N PRO A 398 8.90 -10.63 -13.98
CA PRO A 398 9.61 -9.42 -13.60
C PRO A 398 8.75 -8.53 -12.70
N PRO A 399 9.38 -7.60 -11.94
CA PRO A 399 8.66 -6.72 -11.03
C PRO A 399 7.65 -5.84 -11.78
N PHE A 400 6.50 -5.67 -11.14
CA PHE A 400 5.44 -4.79 -11.59
C PHE A 400 5.92 -3.34 -11.55
N ASP A 401 6.56 -2.94 -10.45
CA ASP A 401 7.06 -1.59 -10.26
C ASP A 401 8.44 -1.55 -9.57
N ILE A 402 9.12 -0.43 -9.71
CA ILE A 402 10.30 -0.07 -8.90
C ILE A 402 9.98 1.20 -8.11
N GLU A 403 10.06 1.10 -6.79
CA GLU A 403 9.70 2.18 -5.88
C GLU A 403 10.93 2.86 -5.32
N LYS A 404 11.00 4.18 -5.44
CA LYS A 404 12.00 4.97 -4.73
C LYS A 404 11.67 4.98 -3.24
N PHE A 405 12.66 4.67 -2.41
CA PHE A 405 12.56 4.75 -0.96
C PHE A 405 12.10 6.14 -0.51
N ARG A 406 11.19 6.15 0.47
CA ARG A 406 10.63 7.35 1.10
C ARG A 406 10.91 7.28 2.59
N LEU A 407 11.66 8.26 3.11
CA LEU A 407 11.97 8.31 4.54
C LEU A 407 10.72 8.69 5.32
N THR A 408 10.30 7.82 6.23
CA THR A 408 9.07 7.97 7.03
C THR A 408 9.42 8.35 8.47
N TYR A 409 8.73 9.35 9.01
CA TYR A 409 8.85 9.75 10.42
C TYR A 409 8.67 8.57 11.37
N GLY A 410 9.55 8.45 12.36
CA GLY A 410 9.49 7.41 13.38
C GLY A 410 9.90 6.02 12.93
N SER A 411 10.23 5.81 11.65
CA SER A 411 10.84 4.56 11.18
C SER A 411 12.21 4.34 11.82
N ASP A 412 12.71 3.11 11.82
CA ASP A 412 14.03 2.80 12.37
C ASP A 412 15.13 3.58 11.64
N ILE A 413 15.05 3.69 10.30
CA ILE A 413 15.96 4.51 9.49
C ILE A 413 15.87 5.99 9.91
N TYR A 414 14.68 6.52 10.20
CA TYR A 414 14.53 7.90 10.64
C TYR A 414 15.12 8.13 12.04
N ASN A 415 14.86 7.25 12.99
CA ASN A 415 15.33 7.40 14.37
C ASN A 415 16.85 7.21 14.48
N ASN A 416 17.43 6.35 13.65
CA ASN A 416 18.84 5.98 13.66
C ASN A 416 19.58 6.46 12.39
N PHE A 417 19.14 7.59 11.81
CA PHE A 417 19.56 8.04 10.47
C PHE A 417 21.08 8.12 10.27
N GLY A 418 21.82 8.51 11.31
CA GLY A 418 23.27 8.59 11.27
C GLY A 418 23.96 7.25 11.03
N GLU A 419 23.37 6.14 11.50
CA GLU A 419 23.83 4.76 11.31
C GLU A 419 23.50 4.22 9.91
N TYR A 420 22.46 4.78 9.29
CA TYR A 420 21.97 4.43 7.96
C TYR A 420 22.56 5.30 6.84
N ASN A 421 23.72 5.93 7.05
CA ASN A 421 24.44 6.77 6.09
C ASN A 421 23.72 8.08 5.69
N ILE A 422 22.70 8.51 6.46
CA ILE A 422 22.07 9.82 6.28
C ILE A 422 22.90 10.89 7.02
N ASP A 423 23.21 11.98 6.33
CA ASP A 423 23.87 13.17 6.89
C ASP A 423 22.83 14.16 7.42
N ARG A 424 21.84 14.46 6.58
CA ARG A 424 20.81 15.46 6.88
C ARG A 424 19.43 14.96 6.46
N ILE A 425 18.44 15.21 7.32
CA ILE A 425 17.01 15.02 7.02
C ILE A 425 16.38 16.41 6.86
N TYR A 426 15.53 16.58 5.85
CA TYR A 426 14.83 17.84 5.64
C TYR A 426 13.41 17.61 5.08
N MET A 427 12.55 18.61 5.28
CA MET A 427 11.18 18.56 4.77
C MET A 427 11.19 18.38 3.25
N LYS A 428 10.33 17.49 2.77
CA LYS A 428 10.13 17.27 1.33
C LYS A 428 9.92 18.58 0.57
N ILE A 429 10.59 18.75 -0.58
CA ILE A 429 10.53 19.97 -1.39
C ILE A 429 9.09 20.33 -1.76
N GLU A 430 8.26 19.32 -2.06
CA GLU A 430 6.85 19.49 -2.38
C GLU A 430 6.07 20.10 -1.21
N ASN A 431 6.45 19.82 0.04
CA ASN A 431 5.86 20.45 1.22
C ASN A 431 6.45 21.85 1.46
N GLN A 432 7.74 22.07 1.18
CA GLN A 432 8.37 23.38 1.37
C GLN A 432 7.69 24.49 0.56
N CYS A 433 7.23 24.20 -0.66
CA CYS A 433 6.51 25.20 -1.46
C CYS A 433 5.06 25.46 -1.01
N MET A 434 4.57 24.73 0.00
CA MET A 434 3.18 24.79 0.47
C MET A 434 3.02 25.51 1.81
N PHE A 435 4.10 25.81 2.52
CA PHE A 435 4.05 26.43 3.84
C PHE A 435 4.91 27.70 3.87
N PRO A 436 4.45 28.78 4.53
CA PRO A 436 5.29 29.97 4.77
C PRO A 436 6.45 29.63 5.73
N GLU A 437 7.52 30.44 5.71
CA GLU A 437 8.77 30.14 6.44
C GLU A 437 8.56 29.85 7.93
N PHE A 438 7.76 30.66 8.62
CA PHE A 438 7.47 30.51 10.04
C PHE A 438 6.74 29.19 10.41
N ILE A 439 6.12 28.53 9.43
CA ILE A 439 5.52 27.20 9.58
C ILE A 439 6.54 26.12 9.23
N LYS A 440 7.32 26.31 8.16
CA LYS A 440 8.34 25.34 7.71
C LYS A 440 9.35 25.02 8.81
N GLU A 441 9.75 26.02 9.59
CA GLU A 441 10.70 25.86 10.70
C GLU A 441 10.15 24.99 11.85
N LYS A 442 8.82 24.86 11.97
CA LYS A 442 8.16 24.18 13.09
C LYS A 442 7.46 22.89 12.71
N TYR A 443 6.98 22.79 11.47
CA TYR A 443 6.13 21.69 11.02
C TYR A 443 6.93 20.38 10.89
N ILE A 444 6.44 19.34 11.54
CA ILE A 444 6.98 17.98 11.50
C ILE A 444 6.15 17.16 10.48
N PRO A 445 6.61 17.00 9.23
CA PRO A 445 5.90 16.21 8.24
C PRO A 445 6.04 14.71 8.51
N PHE A 446 5.18 13.93 7.87
CA PHE A 446 5.25 12.47 7.96
C PHE A 446 6.33 11.85 7.07
N PHE A 447 6.61 12.47 5.92
CA PHE A 447 7.65 12.05 4.98
C PHE A 447 8.73 13.12 4.85
N TYR A 448 9.97 12.66 4.66
CA TYR A 448 11.16 13.51 4.54
C TYR A 448 11.99 13.15 3.29
N ASP A 449 12.75 14.13 2.82
CA ASP A 449 13.91 13.91 1.95
C ASP A 449 15.19 13.96 2.79
N PHE A 450 16.30 13.50 2.23
CA PHE A 450 17.57 13.40 2.95
C PHE A 450 18.78 13.49 2.03
N ASP A 451 19.89 13.92 2.62
CA ASP A 451 21.24 13.84 2.02
C ASP A 451 22.04 12.71 2.67
N VAL A 452 22.90 12.06 1.89
CA VAL A 452 23.77 10.97 2.37
C VAL A 452 25.20 11.45 2.63
N LYS A 453 25.89 10.85 3.60
CA LYS A 453 27.28 11.20 3.96
C LYS A 453 28.26 10.88 2.84
N ASN A 454 28.09 9.71 2.24
CA ASN A 454 28.91 9.23 1.12
C ASN A 454 28.03 9.09 -0.12
N LYS A 455 28.45 9.67 -1.25
CA LYS A 455 27.76 9.53 -2.54
C LYS A 455 27.97 8.11 -3.10
N SER A 456 27.25 7.15 -2.54
CA SER A 456 27.17 5.75 -3.01
C SER A 456 25.85 5.44 -3.70
N MET A 457 24.93 6.41 -3.80
CA MET A 457 23.61 6.19 -4.38
C MET A 457 23.72 5.78 -5.85
N ILE A 458 23.00 4.72 -6.18
CA ILE A 458 22.92 4.18 -7.53
C ILE A 458 22.00 5.07 -8.36
N ASP A 459 22.43 5.38 -9.59
CA ASP A 459 21.58 6.07 -10.57
C ASP A 459 20.33 5.21 -10.84
N GLU A 460 19.15 5.82 -10.65
CA GLU A 460 17.84 5.23 -10.94
C GLU A 460 17.79 4.55 -12.32
N ARG A 461 18.46 5.13 -13.32
CA ARG A 461 18.52 4.58 -14.68
C ARG A 461 19.09 3.17 -14.73
N ARG A 462 19.99 2.81 -13.81
CA ARG A 462 20.56 1.45 -13.74
C ARG A 462 19.51 0.43 -13.31
N TRP A 463 18.72 0.75 -12.29
CA TRP A 463 17.59 -0.09 -11.87
C TRP A 463 16.53 -0.23 -12.96
N VAL A 464 16.18 0.89 -13.61
CA VAL A 464 15.26 0.89 -14.77
C VAL A 464 15.79 -0.03 -15.87
N ASN A 465 17.05 0.11 -16.26
CA ASN A 465 17.66 -0.71 -17.31
C ASN A 465 17.71 -2.20 -16.93
N LEU A 466 18.03 -2.52 -15.68
CA LEU A 466 18.05 -3.89 -15.17
C LEU A 466 16.66 -4.56 -15.26
N VAL A 467 15.62 -3.85 -14.82
CA VAL A 467 14.24 -4.35 -14.90
C VAL A 467 13.76 -4.45 -16.34
N GLU A 468 14.10 -3.50 -17.21
CA GLU A 468 13.79 -3.59 -18.64
C GLU A 468 14.51 -4.75 -19.32
N LYS A 469 15.78 -5.04 -18.98
CA LYS A 469 16.49 -6.23 -19.46
C LYS A 469 15.74 -7.52 -19.07
N TRP A 470 15.28 -7.60 -17.83
CA TRP A 470 14.46 -8.73 -17.36
C TRP A 470 13.13 -8.82 -18.13
N ARG A 471 12.38 -7.72 -18.27
CA ARG A 471 11.13 -7.66 -19.02
C ARG A 471 11.31 -8.06 -20.49
N ASN A 472 12.41 -7.63 -21.12
CA ASN A 472 12.74 -7.96 -22.50
C ASN A 472 12.95 -9.46 -22.70
N SER A 473 13.63 -10.13 -21.74
CA SER A 473 13.80 -11.59 -21.78
C SER A 473 12.48 -12.32 -21.53
N TYR A 474 11.73 -11.90 -20.50
CA TYR A 474 10.49 -12.56 -20.10
C TYR A 474 9.38 -12.45 -21.16
N TYR A 475 9.15 -11.25 -21.72
CA TYR A 475 8.09 -10.97 -22.71
C TYR A 475 8.57 -11.03 -24.17
N LYS A 476 9.72 -11.66 -24.44
CA LYS A 476 10.33 -11.70 -25.79
C LYS A 476 9.35 -12.20 -26.86
N ASN A 477 8.63 -13.28 -26.55
CA ASN A 477 7.71 -13.91 -27.49
C ASN A 477 6.47 -13.03 -27.72
N GLU A 478 5.85 -12.54 -26.65
CA GLU A 478 4.69 -11.66 -26.71
C GLU A 478 4.98 -10.37 -27.48
N ARG A 479 6.15 -9.77 -27.26
CA ARG A 479 6.60 -8.57 -28.00
C ARG A 479 6.79 -8.82 -29.48
N ASN A 480 7.19 -10.04 -29.86
CA ASN A 480 7.34 -10.46 -31.25
C ASN A 480 6.04 -11.04 -31.84
N SER A 481 4.91 -10.94 -31.13
CA SER A 481 3.63 -11.53 -31.53
C SER A 481 3.71 -13.05 -31.79
N ILE A 482 4.62 -13.73 -31.09
CA ILE A 482 4.79 -15.17 -31.13
C ILE A 482 3.98 -15.77 -29.97
N PRO A 483 3.02 -16.67 -30.24
CA PRO A 483 2.28 -17.34 -29.18
C PRO A 483 3.22 -18.04 -28.20
N VAL A 484 3.07 -17.76 -26.90
CA VAL A 484 3.82 -18.46 -25.87
C VAL A 484 3.25 -19.86 -25.70
N VAL A 485 3.91 -20.83 -26.32
CA VAL A 485 3.54 -22.25 -26.19
C VAL A 485 4.29 -22.89 -25.02
N GLU A 486 5.50 -22.43 -24.71
CA GLU A 486 6.41 -23.08 -23.77
C GLU A 486 7.10 -22.08 -22.83
N GLN A 487 7.48 -22.55 -21.63
CA GLN A 487 8.16 -21.71 -20.64
C GLN A 487 9.66 -21.59 -20.92
N ASN A 488 10.27 -20.51 -20.42
CA ASN A 488 11.68 -20.20 -20.67
C ASN A 488 12.67 -21.11 -19.92
N LEU A 489 12.26 -21.80 -18.86
CA LEU A 489 13.09 -22.81 -18.18
C LEU A 489 12.18 -23.92 -17.65
N ILE A 490 12.24 -25.11 -18.24
CA ILE A 490 11.25 -26.17 -18.02
C ILE A 490 11.90 -27.55 -17.83
N LYS A 491 11.31 -28.33 -16.93
CA LYS A 491 11.57 -29.77 -16.76
C LYS A 491 10.86 -30.59 -17.84
N SER A 492 11.60 -31.46 -18.54
CA SER A 492 11.06 -32.37 -19.54
C SER A 492 11.54 -33.79 -19.29
N ASN A 493 10.61 -34.75 -19.25
CA ASN A 493 10.96 -36.16 -19.11
C ASN A 493 10.08 -37.06 -19.98
N MET A 494 10.70 -38.04 -20.65
CA MET A 494 10.02 -39.04 -21.45
C MET A 494 10.74 -40.39 -21.34
N GLY A 495 10.12 -41.35 -20.65
CA GLY A 495 10.74 -42.63 -20.36
C GLY A 495 12.01 -42.48 -19.52
N LYS A 496 13.18 -42.77 -20.11
CA LYS A 496 14.51 -42.64 -19.48
C LYS A 496 15.26 -41.37 -19.89
N VAL A 497 14.61 -40.47 -20.63
CA VAL A 497 15.19 -39.19 -21.04
C VAL A 497 14.77 -38.14 -20.01
N PHE A 498 15.75 -37.50 -19.37
CA PHE A 498 15.56 -36.45 -18.37
C PHE A 498 16.29 -35.19 -18.85
N GLN A 499 15.57 -34.09 -18.98
CA GLN A 499 16.07 -32.87 -19.59
C GLN A 499 15.60 -31.61 -18.88
N ILE A 500 16.46 -30.61 -18.84
CA ILE A 500 16.06 -29.22 -18.62
C ILE A 500 16.24 -28.46 -19.93
N ILE A 501 15.20 -27.77 -20.36
CA ILE A 501 15.23 -26.93 -21.56
C ILE A 501 15.24 -25.47 -21.11
N ASP A 502 16.29 -24.75 -21.50
CA ASP A 502 16.54 -23.34 -21.14
C ASP A 502 16.50 -22.46 -22.38
N ARG A 503 15.67 -21.42 -22.32
CA ARG A 503 15.39 -20.43 -23.36
C ARG A 503 15.48 -19.01 -22.83
N ARG A 504 16.09 -18.81 -21.66
CA ARG A 504 16.33 -17.46 -21.10
C ARG A 504 17.26 -16.63 -21.99
N TYR A 505 18.08 -17.32 -22.78
CA TYR A 505 19.10 -16.74 -23.65
C TYR A 505 18.68 -16.72 -25.13
N GLU A 506 19.53 -16.19 -26.00
CA GLU A 506 19.23 -16.10 -27.44
C GLU A 506 19.04 -17.48 -28.09
N THR A 507 19.83 -18.47 -27.65
CA THR A 507 19.77 -19.85 -28.13
C THR A 507 19.16 -20.77 -27.07
N GLN A 508 18.38 -21.75 -27.53
CA GLN A 508 17.87 -22.81 -26.66
C GLN A 508 19.02 -23.75 -26.26
N ILE A 509 19.14 -24.02 -24.97
CA ILE A 509 20.08 -24.99 -24.41
C ILE A 509 19.28 -26.17 -23.83
N VAL A 510 19.73 -27.39 -24.10
CA VAL A 510 19.13 -28.62 -23.55
C VAL A 510 20.17 -29.33 -22.69
N TYR A 511 19.89 -29.42 -21.39
CA TYR A 511 20.72 -30.12 -20.43
C TYR A 511 20.18 -31.54 -20.25
N ASN A 512 20.88 -32.53 -20.78
CA ASN A 512 20.56 -33.94 -20.55
C ASN A 512 21.07 -34.36 -19.18
N MET A 513 20.25 -35.09 -18.42
CA MET A 513 20.57 -35.55 -17.08
C MET A 513 20.52 -37.07 -17.02
N SER A 514 21.42 -37.64 -16.22
CA SER A 514 21.29 -39.00 -15.71
C SER A 514 20.08 -39.09 -14.76
N LYS A 515 19.64 -40.33 -14.48
CA LYS A 515 18.54 -40.58 -13.53
C LYS A 515 18.83 -39.99 -12.14
N ILE A 516 20.06 -40.11 -11.65
CA ILE A 516 20.43 -39.62 -10.32
C ILE A 516 20.45 -38.08 -10.26
N GLU A 517 20.97 -37.42 -11.31
CA GLU A 517 20.94 -35.96 -11.42
C GLU A 517 19.49 -35.45 -11.43
N TRP A 518 18.60 -36.14 -12.14
CA TRP A 518 17.17 -35.81 -12.17
C TRP A 518 16.50 -35.96 -10.79
N GLU A 519 16.79 -37.05 -10.07
CA GLU A 519 16.26 -37.28 -8.72
C GLU A 519 16.74 -36.20 -7.73
N VAL A 520 18.02 -35.83 -7.78
CA VAL A 520 18.56 -34.71 -6.99
C VAL A 520 17.85 -33.40 -7.36
N TYR A 521 17.69 -33.11 -8.66
CA TYR A 521 17.04 -31.89 -9.13
C TYR A 521 15.58 -31.79 -8.69
N LEU A 522 14.85 -32.91 -8.68
CA LEU A 522 13.47 -32.95 -8.18
C LEU A 522 13.39 -32.80 -6.66
N TYR A 523 14.35 -33.33 -5.91
CA TYR A 523 14.37 -33.20 -4.45
C TYR A 523 14.56 -31.75 -4.00
N ILE A 524 15.41 -31.00 -4.70
CA ILE A 524 15.66 -29.57 -4.49
C ILE A 524 14.69 -28.68 -5.27
N ASP A 525 13.57 -29.23 -5.77
CA ASP A 525 12.51 -28.42 -6.39
C ASP A 525 11.86 -27.45 -5.38
N ASN A 526 12.02 -27.72 -4.09
CA ASN A 526 11.77 -26.81 -2.99
C ASN A 526 13.12 -26.49 -2.32
N ILE A 527 13.20 -25.38 -1.58
CA ILE A 527 14.35 -25.02 -0.77
C ILE A 527 14.74 -26.20 0.13
N ARG A 528 16.01 -26.59 0.04
CA ARG A 528 16.65 -27.58 0.90
C ARG A 528 17.99 -27.05 1.40
N THR A 529 18.37 -27.46 2.60
CA THR A 529 19.72 -27.27 3.11
C THR A 529 20.68 -28.28 2.47
N LYS A 530 21.98 -27.98 2.46
CA LYS A 530 23.03 -28.94 2.06
C LYS A 530 22.95 -30.24 2.88
N GLU A 531 22.71 -30.13 4.19
CA GLU A 531 22.59 -31.28 5.10
C GLU A 531 21.40 -32.20 4.75
N GLU A 532 20.24 -31.61 4.42
CA GLU A 532 19.06 -32.39 3.96
C GLU A 532 19.33 -33.13 2.66
N ILE A 533 20.15 -32.56 1.77
CA ILE A 533 20.52 -33.17 0.49
C ILE A 533 21.52 -34.31 0.71
N GLU A 534 22.58 -34.09 1.50
CA GLU A 534 23.57 -35.10 1.85
C GLU A 534 22.94 -36.30 2.58
N SER A 535 22.00 -36.03 3.49
CA SER A 535 21.27 -37.06 4.23
C SER A 535 20.40 -37.94 3.33
N MET A 536 19.79 -37.34 2.30
CA MET A 536 18.95 -38.04 1.33
C MET A 536 19.78 -38.81 0.30
N PHE A 537 20.88 -38.22 -0.19
CA PHE A 537 21.71 -38.75 -1.26
C PHE A 537 23.10 -39.12 -0.74
N LYS A 538 23.21 -40.32 -0.17
CA LYS A 538 24.41 -40.85 0.48
C LYS A 538 25.47 -41.35 -0.51
N PHE A 539 25.93 -40.48 -1.41
CA PHE A 539 27.05 -40.77 -2.30
C PHE A 539 27.94 -39.54 -2.52
N ASP A 540 29.24 -39.76 -2.69
CA ASP A 540 30.28 -38.72 -2.70
C ASP A 540 30.17 -37.69 -3.85
N GLY A 541 29.26 -37.90 -4.81
CA GLY A 541 29.13 -37.09 -6.02
C GLY A 541 28.05 -35.99 -5.96
N VAL A 542 27.23 -35.92 -4.91
CA VAL A 542 26.06 -35.03 -4.89
C VAL A 542 26.45 -33.54 -4.94
N HIS A 543 27.54 -33.13 -4.29
CA HIS A 543 28.03 -31.76 -4.35
C HIS A 543 28.47 -31.35 -5.75
N LYS A 544 29.16 -32.24 -6.47
CA LYS A 544 29.59 -31.98 -7.84
C LYS A 544 28.40 -31.83 -8.80
N ILE A 545 27.30 -32.55 -8.55
CA ILE A 545 26.05 -32.39 -9.30
C ILE A 545 25.46 -31.00 -9.07
N ILE A 546 25.36 -30.56 -7.80
CA ILE A 546 24.84 -29.23 -7.44
C ILE A 546 25.71 -28.11 -8.00
N GLU A 547 27.04 -28.23 -7.90
CA GLU A 547 27.99 -27.28 -8.48
C GLU A 547 27.82 -27.18 -10.01
N ASN A 548 27.62 -28.31 -10.68
CA ASN A 548 27.34 -28.33 -12.12
C ASN A 548 26.01 -27.64 -12.44
N PHE A 549 24.94 -27.90 -11.67
CA PHE A 549 23.67 -27.17 -11.83
C PHE A 549 23.84 -25.67 -11.61
N HIS A 550 24.61 -25.26 -10.60
CA HIS A 550 24.83 -23.86 -10.27
C HIS A 550 25.62 -23.14 -11.37
N LYS A 551 26.70 -23.78 -11.87
CA LYS A 551 27.48 -23.27 -13.01
C LYS A 551 26.63 -23.01 -14.25
N ASN A 552 25.61 -23.85 -14.47
CA ASN A 552 24.66 -23.72 -15.58
C ASN A 552 23.43 -22.87 -15.24
N LYS A 553 23.42 -22.17 -14.09
CA LYS A 553 22.31 -21.35 -13.59
C LYS A 553 20.98 -22.10 -13.55
N LEU A 554 21.00 -23.39 -13.22
CA LEU A 554 19.82 -24.27 -13.10
C LEU A 554 19.31 -24.38 -11.66
N VAL A 555 20.16 -24.02 -10.69
CA VAL A 555 19.83 -23.89 -9.27
C VAL A 555 20.31 -22.53 -8.76
N PHE A 556 19.60 -21.98 -7.78
CA PHE A 556 20.05 -20.84 -7.00
C PHE A 556 20.55 -21.34 -5.63
N ILE A 557 21.63 -20.75 -5.15
CA ILE A 557 22.27 -21.11 -3.87
C ILE A 557 22.40 -19.82 -3.06
N GLU A 558 21.94 -19.88 -1.81
CA GLU A 558 22.07 -18.80 -0.83
C GLU A 558 22.57 -19.42 0.48
N ASP A 559 23.84 -19.17 0.83
CA ASP A 559 24.57 -19.87 1.90
C ASP A 559 24.53 -21.42 1.80
N ASP A 560 23.73 -22.05 2.66
CA ASP A 560 23.48 -23.48 2.76
C ASP A 560 22.17 -23.91 2.09
N LEU A 561 21.36 -22.96 1.63
CA LEU A 561 20.06 -23.20 1.00
C LEU A 561 20.19 -23.31 -0.53
N ILE A 562 19.48 -24.28 -1.10
CA ILE A 562 19.53 -24.59 -2.53
C ILE A 562 18.11 -24.77 -3.06
N VAL A 563 17.81 -24.21 -4.23
CA VAL A 563 16.53 -24.41 -4.93
C VAL A 563 16.75 -24.55 -6.44
N ALA A 564 16.11 -25.54 -7.05
CA ALA A 564 16.03 -25.70 -8.50
C ALA A 564 15.11 -24.66 -9.14
N LEU A 565 15.49 -24.16 -10.31
CA LEU A 565 14.83 -23.02 -10.94
C LEU A 565 13.81 -23.38 -12.02
N ALA A 566 13.93 -24.55 -12.64
CA ALA A 566 13.04 -24.95 -13.72
C ALA A 566 11.61 -25.25 -13.21
N ILE A 567 10.62 -24.89 -14.03
CA ILE A 567 9.20 -25.03 -13.67
C ILE A 567 8.72 -26.46 -13.82
#